data_AF-A0A7X7WTL0-F1
#
_entry.id   AF-A0A7X7WTL0-F1
#
_cell.length_a   1.000
_cell.length_b   1.000
_cell.length_c   1.000
_cell.angle_alpha   90.00
_cell.angle_beta   90.00
_cell.angle_gamma   90.00
#
_symmetry.space_group_name_H-M   'P 1'
#
loop_
_entity.id
_entity.type
_entity.pdbx_description
1 polymer ?
#
loop_
_entity_poly.entity_id
_entity_poly.type
_entity_poly.pdbx_seq_one_letter_code
_entity_poly.pdbx_strand_id
1 'polypeptide(L)' 'MRKGDQKGFTLVELLVVVAIIAILAAIAIPQFSEYRKKAYNSAAESDLRNFKTAMEAAYVDSQQYPAL' A
#
# COMPACT_ATOMS: atom_id res chain seq x y z
N MET A 1 -43.19 -16.22 -28.90
CA MET A 1 -42.25 -16.04 -27.78
C MET A 1 -40.86 -16.44 -28.25
N ARG A 2 -39.95 -15.47 -28.48
CA ARG A 2 -38.55 -15.77 -28.84
C ARG A 2 -37.81 -16.23 -27.58
N LYS A 3 -37.48 -17.52 -27.48
CA LYS A 3 -36.53 -18.02 -26.48
C LYS A 3 -35.18 -17.38 -26.82
N GLY A 4 -34.73 -16.44 -26.00
CA GLY A 4 -33.35 -15.97 -26.05
C GLY A 4 -32.43 -17.14 -25.70
N ASP A 5 -31.43 -17.40 -26.53
CA ASP A 5 -30.37 -18.36 -26.25
C ASP A 5 -29.61 -17.92 -25.00
N GLN A 6 -29.98 -18.49 -23.85
CA GLN A 6 -29.21 -18.38 -22.62
C GLN A 6 -27.99 -19.30 -22.75
N LYS A 7 -26.93 -18.81 -23.39
CA LYS A 7 -25.64 -19.49 -23.43
C LYS A 7 -25.00 -19.40 -22.05
N GLY A 8 -24.83 -20.53 -21.38
CA GLY A 8 -24.06 -20.64 -20.14
C GLY A 8 -22.55 -20.49 -20.39
N PHE A 9 -21.81 -20.10 -19.36
CA PHE A 9 -20.35 -20.01 -19.39
C PHE A 9 -19.72 -21.40 -19.45
N THR A 10 -18.61 -21.55 -20.18
CA THR A 10 -17.86 -22.81 -20.20
C THR A 10 -16.88 -22.90 -19.03
N LEU A 11 -16.58 -24.13 -18.60
CA LEU A 11 -15.55 -24.37 -17.57
C LEU A 11 -14.16 -23.89 -18.02
N VAL A 12 -13.89 -23.94 -19.33
CA VAL A 12 -12.62 -23.50 -19.92
C VAL A 12 -12.45 -22.00 -19.77
N GLU A 13 -13.49 -21.21 -20.06
CA GLU A 13 -13.44 -19.75 -19.88
C GLU A 13 -13.18 -19.38 -18.42
N LEU A 14 -13.84 -20.06 -17.48
CA LEU A 14 -13.65 -19.80 -16.05
C LEU A 14 -12.22 -20.17 -15.58
N LEU A 15 -11.65 -21.27 -16.09
CA LEU A 15 -10.28 -21.68 -15.79
C LEU A 15 -9.25 -20.66 -16.24
N VAL A 16 -9.40 -20.12 -17.45
CA VAL A 16 -8.47 -19.08 -17.97
C VAL A 16 -8.56 -17.81 -17.13
N VAL A 17 -9.76 -17.40 -16.72
CA VAL A 17 -9.95 -16.23 -15.85
C VAL A 17 -9.23 -16.41 -14.52
N VAL A 18 -9.41 -17.55 -13.86
CA VAL A 18 -8.74 -17.82 -12.57
C VAL A 18 -7.22 -17.89 -12.72
N ALA A 19 -6.73 -18.47 -13.83
CA ALA A 19 -5.30 -18.49 -14.12
C ALA A 19 -4.70 -17.08 -14.26
N ILE A 20 -5.38 -16.17 -14.97
CA ILE A 20 -4.93 -14.78 -15.11
C ILE A 20 -4.94 -14.07 -13.74
N ILE A 21 -6.01 -14.24 -12.95
CA ILE A 21 -6.12 -13.65 -11.61
C ILE A 21 -4.99 -14.15 -10.70
N ALA A 22 -4.66 -15.44 -10.76
CA ALA A 22 -3.57 -16.02 -9.96
C ALA A 22 -2.21 -15.40 -10.28
N ILE A 23 -1.90 -15.20 -11.58
CA ILE A 23 -0.64 -14.57 -12.02
C ILE A 23 -0.58 -13.12 -11.54
N LEU A 24 -1.68 -12.36 -11.72
CA LEU A 24 -1.74 -10.97 -11.28
C LEU A 24 -1.61 -10.86 -9.76
N ALA A 25 -2.30 -11.72 -9.00
CA ALA A 25 -2.24 -11.73 -7.54
C ALA A 25 -0.83 -12.08 -7.02
N ALA A 26 -0.14 -13.04 -7.66
CA ALA A 26 1.21 -13.43 -7.28
C ALA A 26 2.22 -12.28 -7.36
N ILE A 27 2.04 -11.35 -8.32
CA ILE A 27 2.90 -10.16 -8.46
C ILE A 27 2.39 -9.00 -7.58
N ALA A 28 1.08 -8.78 -7.57
CA ALA A 28 0.47 -7.64 -6.89
C ALA A 28 0.61 -7.70 -5.36
N ILE A 29 0.45 -8.88 -4.75
CA ILE A 29 0.52 -9.05 -3.29
C ILE A 29 1.89 -8.65 -2.70
N PRO A 30 3.03 -9.19 -3.16
CA PRO A 30 4.33 -8.79 -2.61
C PRO A 30 4.64 -7.31 -2.91
N GLN A 31 4.32 -6.83 -4.12
CA GLN A 31 4.51 -5.42 -4.48
C GLN A 31 3.73 -4.47 -3.56
N PHE A 32 2.46 -4.78 -3.29
CA PHE A 32 1.63 -3.98 -2.40
C PHE A 32 2.16 -3.99 -0.96
N SER A 33 2.64 -5.14 -0.48
CA SER A 33 3.27 -5.25 0.84
C SER A 33 4.50 -4.34 0.97
N GLU A 34 5.38 -4.35 -0.02
CA GLU A 34 6.57 -3.49 -0.06
C GLU A 34 6.21 -2.00 -0.17
N TYR A 35 5.22 -1.67 -1.01
CA TYR A 35 4.73 -0.29 -1.12
C TYR A 35 4.21 0.24 0.22
N ARG A 36 3.44 -0.58 0.95
CA ARG A 36 2.93 -0.24 2.27
C ARG A 36 4.06 -0.05 3.29
N LYS A 37 5.08 -0.91 3.30
CA LYS A 37 6.27 -0.71 4.16
C LYS A 37 6.99 0.60 3.84
N LYS A 38 7.19 0.90 2.56
CA LYS A 38 7.79 2.17 2.12
C LYS A 38 6.97 3.37 2.58
N ALA A 39 5.64 3.30 2.50
CA ALA A 39 4.76 4.34 2.99
C ALA A 39 4.91 4.56 4.50
N TYR A 40 4.94 3.49 5.31
CA TYR A 40 5.19 3.59 6.74
C TYR A 40 6.56 4.18 7.07
N ASN A 41 7.61 3.75 6.38
CA ASN A 41 8.95 4.29 6.57
C ASN A 41 9.02 5.78 6.21
N SER A 42 8.36 6.18 5.12
CA SER A 42 8.30 7.59 4.71
C SER A 42 7.54 8.45 5.71
N ALA A 43 6.46 7.94 6.30
CA ALA A 43 5.72 8.63 7.35
C ALA A 43 6.58 8.80 8.60
N ALA A 44 7.22 7.72 9.06
CA ALA A 44 8.13 7.76 10.21
C ALA A 44 9.31 8.72 9.99
N GLU A 45 9.89 8.74 8.78
CA GLU A 45 10.95 9.70 8.44
C GLU A 45 10.45 11.15 8.50
N SER A 46 9.24 11.41 8.00
CA SER A 46 8.63 12.74 8.10
C SER A 46 8.40 13.14 9.56
N ASP A 47 7.92 12.23 10.41
CA ASP A 47 7.71 12.49 11.82
C ASP A 47 9.03 12.81 12.52
N LEU A 48 10.09 12.04 12.27
CA LEU A 48 11.43 12.30 12.80
C LEU A 48 11.98 13.65 12.36
N ARG A 49 11.77 14.04 11.10
CA ARG A 49 12.17 15.36 10.61
C ARG A 49 11.42 16.47 11.36
N ASN A 50 10.12 16.32 11.56
CA ASN A 50 9.30 17.26 12.32
C ASN A 50 9.77 17.37 13.78
N PHE A 51 10.02 16.24 14.43
CA PHE A 51 10.57 16.19 15.79
C PHE A 51 11.93 16.89 15.88
N LYS A 52 12.83 16.60 14.94
CA LYS A 52 14.14 17.26 14.87
C LYS A 52 13.99 18.77 14.76
N THR A 53 13.15 19.26 13.84
CA THR A 53 12.90 20.70 13.68
C THR A 53 12.31 21.32 14.95
N ALA A 54 11.39 20.65 15.63
CA ALA A 54 10.83 21.12 16.90
C ALA A 54 11.88 21.20 18.02
N MET A 55 12.74 20.18 18.11
CA MET A 55 13.85 20.17 19.08
C MET A 55 14.89 21.26 18.79
N GLU A 56 15.26 21.46 17.53
CA GLU A 56 16.18 22.53 17.12
C GLU A 56 15.58 23.91 17.45
N ALA A 57 14.28 24.12 17.21
CA ALA A 57 13.60 25.35 17.57
C ALA A 57 13.61 25.60 19.09
N ALA A 58 13.33 24.57 19.89
CA ALA A 58 13.38 24.67 21.35
C ALA A 58 14.79 24.94 21.88
N TYR A 59 15.81 24.34 21.25
CA TYR A 59 17.21 24.58 21.58
C TYR A 59 17.63 26.02 21.28
N VAL A 60 17.18 26.59 20.16
CA VAL A 60 17.45 28.00 19.82
C VAL A 60 16.87 28.94 20.88
N ASP A 61 15.69 28.64 21.42
CA ASP A 61 15.02 29.48 22.42
C ASP A 61 15.64 29.35 23.83
N SER A 62 15.92 28.13 24.27
CA SER A 62 16.29 27.82 25.67
C SER A 62 17.76 27.42 25.87
N GLN A 63 18.57 27.37 24.81
CA GLN A 63 19.94 26.82 24.79
C GLN A 63 20.06 25.39 25.35
N GLN A 64 18.95 24.68 25.47
CA GLN A 64 18.87 23.33 26.00
C GLN A 64 17.89 22.50 25.19
N TYR A 65 18.21 21.23 24.96
CA TYR A 65 17.25 20.32 24.34
C TYR A 65 16.14 20.00 25.34
N PRO A 66 14.86 19.87 24.89
CA PRO A 66 13.78 19.46 25.76
C PRO A 66 14.11 18.11 26.42
N ALA A 67 13.93 18.02 27.73
CA ALA A 67 13.99 16.73 28.43
C ALA A 67 12.74 15.91 28.08
N LEU A 68 12.90 14.59 28.02
CA LEU A 68 11.80 13.63 27.79
C LEU A 68 10.78 13.64 28.93
#